data_AF-A0A7S0B1Z6-F1
#
_entry.id   AF-A0A7S0B1Z6-F1
#
_cell.length_a   1.000
_cell.length_b   1.000
_cell.length_c   1.000
_cell.angle_alpha   90.00
_cell.angle_beta   90.00
_cell.angle_gamma   90.00
#
_symmetry.space_group_name_H-M   'P 1'
#
loop_
_entity.id
_entity.type
_entity.pdbx_description
1 polymer ?
#
loop_
_entity_poly.entity_id
_entity_poly.type
_entity_poly.pdbx_seq_one_letter_code
_entity_poly.pdbx_strand_id
1 'polypeptide(L)'
;ENGQDPRVQLLITRDPHGRAGNSMSLFNADVILLRRSEWTSRFLQRWWDDPRMKEGRTDQEVLELLYTEDVMGAASAFVLLPPLTLNSDSLSIVAGTPRQQPVLHLGGHTDGIRSTVFKEALRLLCERTAGPDPDSLELRDVYIGALWDE
;
A
#
# COMPACT_ATOMS: atom_id res chain seq x y z
N GLU A 1 -7.21 15.87 -8.64
CA GLU A 1 -7.16 17.25 -8.10
C GLU A 1 -6.23 17.39 -6.89
N ASN A 2 -6.24 16.44 -5.95
CA ASN A 2 -5.45 16.50 -4.70
C ASN A 2 -3.91 16.67 -4.85
N GLY A 3 -3.31 16.28 -5.97
CA GLY A 3 -1.87 16.44 -6.20
C GLY A 3 -1.40 17.89 -6.43
N GLN A 4 -2.33 18.82 -6.67
CA GLN A 4 -2.01 20.23 -6.94
C GLN A 4 -2.06 21.11 -5.69
N ASP A 5 -2.67 20.64 -4.60
CA ASP A 5 -2.69 21.40 -3.34
C ASP A 5 -1.29 21.34 -2.71
N PRO A 6 -0.60 22.49 -2.54
CA PRO A 6 0.72 22.53 -1.95
C PRO A 6 0.73 22.15 -0.46
N ARG A 7 -0.43 22.06 0.20
CA ARG A 7 -0.58 21.59 1.58
C ARG A 7 -0.51 20.08 1.67
N VAL A 8 -0.94 19.37 0.63
CA VAL A 8 -0.89 17.91 0.58
C VAL A 8 0.57 17.46 0.38
N GLN A 9 1.12 16.83 1.40
CA GLN A 9 2.48 16.28 1.42
C GLN A 9 2.50 14.77 1.24
N LEU A 10 1.40 14.10 1.61
CA LEU A 10 1.35 12.65 1.76
C LEU A 10 0.07 12.09 1.14
N LEU A 11 0.20 11.09 0.26
CA LEU A 11 -0.93 10.29 -0.21
C LEU A 11 -0.73 8.84 0.22
N ILE A 12 -1.76 8.25 0.81
CA ILE A 12 -1.74 6.89 1.31
C ILE A 12 -3.13 6.26 1.17
N THR A 13 -3.19 4.96 0.94
CA THR A 13 -4.47 4.25 0.72
C THR A 13 -5.08 3.85 2.06
N ARG A 14 -6.37 4.12 2.25
CA ARG A 14 -7.11 3.60 3.40
C ARG A 14 -7.08 2.08 3.40
N ASP A 15 -6.98 1.50 4.58
CA ASP A 15 -7.10 0.06 4.74
C ASP A 15 -8.56 -0.35 4.48
N PRO A 16 -8.86 -1.21 3.48
CA PRO A 16 -10.21 -1.66 3.19
C PRO A 16 -10.87 -2.43 4.34
N HIS A 17 -10.07 -3.05 5.22
CA HIS A 17 -10.54 -3.95 6.27
C HIS A 17 -10.24 -3.45 7.68
N GLY A 18 -9.51 -2.33 7.81
CA GLY A 18 -9.03 -1.79 9.09
C GLY A 18 -8.08 -2.73 9.83
N ARG A 19 -7.35 -3.58 9.11
CA ARG A 19 -6.43 -4.58 9.64
C ARG A 19 -5.01 -4.36 9.14
N ALA A 20 -4.26 -3.59 9.90
CA ALA A 20 -2.86 -3.90 10.14
C ALA A 20 -2.63 -4.07 11.64
N GLY A 21 -1.96 -5.16 11.99
CA GLY A 21 -1.59 -5.48 13.37
C GLY A 21 -2.73 -6.06 14.21
N ASN A 22 -3.85 -5.35 14.37
CA ASN A 22 -5.10 -5.79 15.02
C ASN A 22 -6.20 -4.70 14.86
N SER A 23 -7.13 -4.88 13.91
CA SER A 23 -8.48 -4.25 13.85
C SER A 23 -8.67 -2.72 14.04
N MET A 24 -7.64 -1.87 13.96
CA MET A 24 -7.76 -0.41 14.12
C MET A 24 -6.97 0.43 13.09
N SER A 25 -6.45 -0.19 12.04
CA SER A 25 -5.59 0.52 11.08
C SER A 25 -6.42 1.48 10.21
N LEU A 26 -5.98 2.75 10.14
CA LEU A 26 -6.61 3.79 9.34
C LEU A 26 -6.19 3.71 7.86
N PHE A 27 -4.97 3.25 7.61
CA PHE A 27 -4.38 3.19 6.28
C PHE A 27 -3.29 2.13 6.20
N ASN A 28 -3.07 1.61 4.99
CA ASN A 28 -1.99 0.69 4.70
C ASN A 28 -0.74 1.46 4.25
N ALA A 29 0.40 1.25 4.93
CA ALA A 29 1.64 2.00 4.74
C ALA A 29 2.62 1.36 3.76
N ASP A 30 2.25 0.29 3.05
CA ASP A 30 3.17 -0.41 2.15
C ASP A 30 3.45 0.39 0.87
N VAL A 31 2.48 1.22 0.44
CA VAL A 31 2.65 2.16 -0.67
C VAL A 31 2.24 3.56 -0.23
N ILE A 32 3.23 4.44 -0.19
CA ILE A 32 3.09 5.83 0.22
C ILE A 32 3.68 6.73 -0.86
N LEU A 33 2.96 7.78 -1.24
CA LEU A 33 3.50 8.83 -2.09
C LEU A 33 3.83 10.06 -1.25
N LEU A 34 5.10 10.46 -1.30
CA LEU A 34 5.67 11.55 -0.52
C LEU A 34 6.05 12.70 -1.44
N ARG A 35 5.48 13.89 -1.21
CA ARG A 35 5.93 15.11 -1.90
C ARG A 35 7.32 15.47 -1.36
N ARG A 36 8.26 15.77 -2.24
CA ARG A 36 9.55 16.37 -1.84
C ARG A 36 9.32 17.79 -1.34
N SER A 37 9.42 17.98 -0.04
CA SER A 37 9.28 19.28 0.63
C SER A 37 10.04 19.27 1.96
N GLU A 38 10.32 20.47 2.49
CA GLU A 38 10.92 20.61 3.82
C GLU A 38 10.03 20.00 4.91
N TRP A 39 8.70 20.13 4.78
CA TRP A 39 7.76 19.52 5.71
C TRP A 39 7.93 18.00 5.72
N THR A 40 7.96 17.36 4.54
CA THR A 40 8.10 15.90 4.43
C THR A 40 9.41 15.42 5.03
N SER A 41 10.53 16.09 4.76
CA SER A 41 11.82 15.72 5.36
C SER A 41 11.79 15.77 6.89
N ARG A 42 11.23 16.84 7.48
CA ARG A 42 11.10 16.95 8.94
C ARG A 42 10.14 15.91 9.52
N PHE A 43 9.04 15.64 8.83
CA PHE A 43 8.06 14.65 9.27
C PHE A 43 8.65 13.23 9.24
N LEU A 44 9.35 12.86 8.16
CA LEU A 44 10.03 11.56 8.07
C LEU A 44 11.11 11.40 9.14
N GLN A 45 11.88 12.46 9.43
CA GLN A 45 12.86 12.42 10.53
C GLN A 45 12.14 12.21 11.87
N ARG A 46 11.04 12.94 12.12
CA ARG A 46 10.25 12.77 13.35
C ARG A 46 9.66 11.37 13.46
N TRP A 47 9.20 10.78 12.36
CA TRP A 47 8.70 9.41 12.31
C TRP A 47 9.79 8.38 12.59
N TRP A 48 10.94 8.53 11.93
CA TRP A 48 12.10 7.65 12.10
C TRP A 48 12.66 7.67 13.53
N ASP A 49 12.74 8.87 14.13
CA ASP A 49 13.27 9.06 15.47
C ASP A 49 12.25 8.80 16.59
N ASP A 50 11.01 8.41 16.24
CA ASP A 50 9.96 8.23 17.24
C ASP A 50 10.35 7.13 18.24
N PRO A 51 10.36 7.41 19.55
CA PRO A 51 10.78 6.44 20.55
C PRO A 51 9.93 5.17 20.54
N ARG A 52 8.67 5.24 20.09
CA ARG A 52 7.76 4.10 20.01
C ARG A 52 8.21 3.04 18.99
N MET A 53 9.01 3.43 18.00
CA MET A 53 9.69 2.47 17.10
C MET A 53 10.63 1.54 17.89
N LYS A 54 11.31 2.06 18.93
CA LYS A 54 12.22 1.28 19.80
C LYS A 54 11.47 0.42 20.81
N GLU A 55 10.20 0.71 21.04
CA GLU A 55 9.30 -0.05 21.91
C GLU A 55 8.67 -1.27 21.18
N GLY A 56 9.04 -1.49 19.92
CA GLY A 56 8.61 -2.65 19.14
C GLY A 56 7.34 -2.44 18.32
N ARG A 57 6.85 -1.20 18.20
CA ARG A 57 5.78 -0.87 17.25
C ARG A 57 6.29 -0.92 15.81
N THR A 58 5.41 -1.24 14.88
CA THR A 58 5.72 -1.16 13.45
C THR A 58 5.76 0.30 12.99
N ASP A 59 6.44 0.54 11.87
CA ASP A 59 6.46 1.83 11.18
C ASP A 59 5.05 2.30 10.84
N GLN A 60 4.18 1.39 10.38
CA GLN A 60 2.77 1.69 10.12
C GLN A 60 2.01 2.13 11.38
N GLU A 61 2.15 1.40 12.50
CA GLU A 61 1.48 1.76 13.76
C GLU A 61 1.95 3.13 14.26
N VAL A 62 3.24 3.43 14.15
CA VAL A 62 3.76 4.75 14.54
C VAL A 62 3.25 5.84 13.59
N LEU A 63 3.19 5.60 12.28
CA LEU A 63 2.65 6.56 11.31
C LEU A 63 1.20 6.93 11.62
N GLU A 64 0.37 5.94 11.97
CA GLU A 64 -1.02 6.14 12.36
C GLU A 64 -1.17 6.97 13.63
N LEU A 65 -0.33 6.72 14.62
CA LEU A 65 -0.29 7.53 15.83
C LEU A 65 0.09 8.97 15.52
N LEU A 66 1.14 9.19 14.72
CA LEU A 66 1.56 10.53 14.32
C LEU A 66 0.48 11.29 13.55
N TYR A 67 -0.28 10.59 12.70
CA TYR A 67 -1.45 11.14 12.01
C TYR A 67 -2.59 11.48 12.98
N THR A 68 -2.95 10.55 13.87
CA THR A 68 -4.08 10.70 14.81
C THR A 68 -3.82 11.77 15.87
N GLU A 69 -2.56 11.89 16.31
CA GLU A 69 -2.08 12.92 17.25
C GLU A 69 -1.85 14.28 16.55
N ASP A 70 -2.10 14.36 15.24
CA ASP A 70 -1.87 15.53 14.38
C ASP A 70 -0.46 16.13 14.51
N VAL A 71 0.55 15.27 14.62
CA VAL A 71 1.94 15.71 14.79
C VAL A 71 2.35 16.52 13.57
N MET A 72 2.80 17.76 13.81
CA MET A 72 3.20 18.71 12.76
C MET A 72 2.08 19.08 11.76
N GLY A 73 0.81 18.92 12.15
CA GLY A 73 -0.34 19.17 11.27
C GLY A 73 -0.57 18.05 10.24
N ALA A 74 -0.13 16.83 10.56
CA ALA A 74 -0.24 15.65 9.69
C ALA A 74 -1.64 15.44 9.13
N ALA A 75 -2.71 15.68 9.91
CA ALA A 75 -4.08 15.46 9.48
C ALA A 75 -4.43 16.28 8.22
N SER A 76 -3.89 17.50 8.13
CA SER A 76 -4.09 18.40 6.97
C SER A 76 -3.10 18.15 5.82
N ALA A 77 -1.95 17.54 6.12
CA ALA A 77 -0.90 17.24 5.14
C ALA A 77 -1.12 15.90 4.40
N PHE A 78 -1.94 15.02 4.97
CA PHE A 78 -2.25 13.71 4.41
C PHE A 78 -3.55 13.76 3.61
N VAL A 79 -3.58 12.97 2.54
CA VAL A 79 -4.82 12.60 1.85
C VAL A 79 -4.92 11.08 1.90
N LEU A 80 -5.96 10.62 2.58
CA LEU A 80 -6.32 9.21 2.65
C LEU A 80 -7.15 8.88 1.41
N LEU A 81 -6.53 8.18 0.46
CA LEU A 81 -7.16 7.74 -0.77
C LEU A 81 -8.13 6.58 -0.50
N PRO A 82 -9.16 6.40 -1.33
CA PRO A 82 -10.02 5.22 -1.25
C PRO A 82 -9.21 3.92 -1.33
N PRO A 83 -9.67 2.82 -0.71
CA PRO A 83 -9.02 1.53 -0.83
C PRO A 83 -8.72 1.14 -2.29
N LEU A 84 -7.69 0.31 -2.50
CA LEU A 84 -7.21 -0.15 -3.81
C LEU A 84 -6.55 0.92 -4.70
N THR A 85 -6.73 2.22 -4.41
CA THR A 85 -6.25 3.30 -5.30
C THR A 85 -4.74 3.23 -5.60
N LEU A 86 -3.91 2.98 -4.58
CA LEU A 86 -2.46 2.78 -4.78
C LEU A 86 -2.01 1.37 -4.43
N ASN A 87 -2.64 0.75 -3.44
CA ASN A 87 -2.24 -0.56 -2.93
C ASN A 87 -3.45 -1.47 -2.76
N SER A 88 -3.32 -2.71 -3.23
CA SER A 88 -4.23 -3.81 -2.92
C SER A 88 -3.55 -4.78 -1.97
N ASP A 89 -4.21 -5.11 -0.86
CA ASP A 89 -3.74 -6.17 0.03
C ASP A 89 -4.07 -7.56 -0.52
N SER A 90 -3.43 -8.57 0.05
CA SER A 90 -3.57 -9.98 -0.30
C SER A 90 -5.01 -10.50 -0.29
N LEU A 91 -5.85 -10.04 0.63
CA LEU A 91 -7.25 -10.47 0.72
C LEU A 91 -8.15 -9.74 -0.28
N SER A 92 -7.71 -8.59 -0.77
CA SER A 92 -8.45 -7.71 -1.68
C SER A 92 -8.00 -7.80 -3.12
N ILE A 93 -7.01 -8.64 -3.45
CA ILE A 93 -6.59 -8.96 -4.83
C ILE A 93 -7.79 -9.34 -5.70
N VAL A 94 -8.79 -9.94 -5.08
CA VAL A 94 -10.04 -10.42 -5.70
C VAL A 94 -11.15 -9.35 -5.72
N ALA A 95 -10.97 -8.23 -5.01
CA ALA A 95 -12.01 -7.26 -4.70
C ALA A 95 -12.18 -6.16 -5.77
N GLY A 96 -11.29 -6.05 -6.75
CA GLY A 96 -11.35 -5.05 -7.80
C GLY A 96 -10.92 -5.57 -9.17
N THR A 97 -11.20 -4.78 -10.22
CA THR A 97 -10.53 -5.00 -11.51
C THR A 97 -9.08 -4.58 -11.36
N PRO A 98 -8.10 -5.22 -11.99
CA PRO A 98 -6.73 -4.89 -11.61
C PRO A 98 -6.18 -3.60 -12.26
N ARG A 99 -6.94 -2.97 -13.18
CA ARG A 99 -6.80 -1.53 -13.50
C ARG A 99 -7.01 -0.62 -12.27
N GLN A 100 -7.75 -1.10 -11.28
CA GLN A 100 -7.99 -0.43 -10.01
C GLN A 100 -7.01 -0.88 -8.92
N GLN A 101 -6.01 -1.71 -9.24
CA GLN A 101 -5.04 -2.28 -8.30
C GLN A 101 -3.62 -2.15 -8.86
N PRO A 102 -3.07 -0.93 -8.94
CA PRO A 102 -1.79 -0.70 -9.61
C PRO A 102 -0.60 -1.35 -8.87
N VAL A 103 -0.74 -1.59 -7.57
CA VAL A 103 0.22 -2.37 -6.79
C VAL A 103 -0.50 -3.50 -6.07
N LEU A 104 0.10 -4.67 -6.18
CA LEU A 104 -0.37 -5.94 -5.62
C LEU A 104 0.56 -6.32 -4.47
N HIS A 105 0.13 -6.07 -3.23
CA HIS A 105 0.93 -6.35 -2.04
C HIS A 105 0.61 -7.72 -1.45
N LEU A 106 1.59 -8.63 -1.52
CA LEU A 106 1.54 -9.98 -0.94
C LEU A 106 2.03 -10.01 0.51
N GLY A 107 1.59 -9.02 1.30
CA GLY A 107 1.84 -8.91 2.73
C GLY A 107 1.26 -10.10 3.48
N GLY A 108 2.01 -10.64 4.45
CA GLY A 108 1.59 -11.79 5.25
C GLY A 108 1.67 -13.16 4.57
N HIS A 109 2.02 -13.25 3.29
CA HIS A 109 2.22 -14.54 2.59
C HIS A 109 3.64 -15.09 2.74
N THR A 110 3.77 -16.40 2.50
CA THR A 110 5.04 -17.11 2.45
C THR A 110 5.86 -16.73 1.21
N ASP A 111 7.17 -16.97 1.27
CA ASP A 111 8.05 -16.74 0.11
C ASP A 111 7.72 -17.67 -1.07
N GLY A 112 7.12 -18.85 -0.80
CA GLY A 112 6.63 -19.77 -1.83
C GLY A 112 5.51 -19.13 -2.66
N ILE A 113 4.44 -18.68 -2.02
CA ILE A 113 3.33 -17.97 -2.68
C ILE A 113 3.85 -16.75 -3.44
N ARG A 114 4.66 -15.90 -2.79
CA ARG A 114 5.24 -14.70 -3.41
C ARG A 114 6.04 -15.02 -4.66
N SER A 115 6.85 -16.08 -4.62
CA SER A 115 7.67 -16.52 -5.75
C SER A 115 6.82 -17.04 -6.89
N THR A 116 5.78 -17.83 -6.61
CA THR A 116 4.88 -18.39 -7.63
C THR A 116 4.11 -17.27 -8.33
N VAL A 117 3.48 -16.38 -7.57
CA VAL A 117 2.73 -15.24 -8.13
C VAL A 117 3.63 -14.36 -8.99
N PHE A 118 4.84 -14.04 -8.50
CA PHE A 118 5.79 -13.24 -9.26
C PHE A 118 6.21 -13.91 -10.58
N LYS A 119 6.56 -15.21 -10.54
CA LYS A 119 7.01 -15.96 -11.73
C LYS A 119 5.92 -16.04 -12.79
N GLU A 120 4.70 -16.36 -12.40
CA GLU A 120 3.57 -16.45 -13.32
C GLU A 120 3.19 -15.08 -13.89
N ALA A 121 3.13 -14.04 -13.04
CA ALA A 121 2.90 -12.67 -13.49
C ALA A 121 3.96 -12.22 -14.52
N LEU A 122 5.23 -12.48 -14.22
CA LEU A 122 6.34 -12.14 -15.11
C LEU A 122 6.24 -12.91 -16.44
N ARG A 123 5.92 -14.21 -16.38
CA ARG A 123 5.74 -15.05 -17.57
C ARG A 123 4.65 -14.48 -18.49
N LEU A 124 3.48 -14.15 -17.93
CA LEU A 124 2.36 -13.54 -18.66
C LEU A 124 2.76 -12.20 -19.30
N LEU A 125 3.46 -11.34 -18.55
CA LEU A 125 3.95 -10.06 -19.07
C LEU A 125 4.95 -10.23 -20.21
N CYS A 126 5.84 -11.23 -20.14
CA CYS A 126 6.84 -11.51 -21.18
C CYS A 126 6.26 -12.17 -22.43
N GLU A 127 5.20 -12.97 -22.30
CA GLU A 127 4.51 -13.60 -23.44
C GLU A 127 3.56 -12.63 -24.16
N ARG A 128 3.26 -11.48 -23.55
CA ARG A 128 2.39 -10.48 -24.14
C ARG A 128 3.04 -9.76 -25.31
N THR A 129 2.26 -9.58 -26.36
CA THR A 129 2.59 -8.63 -27.42
C THR A 129 2.59 -7.20 -26.85
N ALA A 130 3.58 -6.41 -27.24
CA ALA A 130 3.71 -5.03 -26.79
C ALA A 130 2.41 -4.24 -27.12
N GLY A 131 1.81 -3.64 -26.10
CA GLY A 131 0.54 -2.91 -26.23
C GLY A 131 -0.09 -2.60 -24.87
N PRO A 132 -1.08 -1.68 -24.81
CA PRO A 132 -1.72 -1.28 -23.56
C PRO A 132 -2.39 -2.47 -22.87
N ASP A 133 -2.26 -2.54 -21.54
CA ASP A 133 -2.88 -3.59 -20.71
C ASP A 133 -4.41 -3.49 -20.76
N PRO A 134 -5.14 -4.39 -21.49
CA PRO A 134 -6.56 -4.22 -21.66
C PRO A 134 -7.27 -4.50 -20.35
N ASP A 135 -6.99 -5.63 -19.70
CA ASP A 135 -7.64 -6.02 -18.45
C ASP A 135 -6.81 -7.12 -17.77
N SER A 136 -6.00 -6.70 -16.82
CA SER A 136 -5.18 -7.43 -15.85
C SER A 136 -5.78 -8.67 -15.13
N LEU A 137 -6.96 -9.19 -15.52
CA LEU A 137 -7.68 -10.33 -14.92
C LEU A 137 -6.81 -11.59 -14.73
N GLU A 138 -5.80 -11.79 -15.58
CA GLU A 138 -4.90 -12.97 -15.52
C GLU A 138 -4.06 -13.05 -14.24
N LEU A 139 -3.72 -11.92 -13.62
CA LEU A 139 -2.96 -11.87 -12.36
C LEU A 139 -3.76 -12.37 -11.16
N ARG A 140 -5.07 -12.13 -11.16
CA ARG A 140 -5.99 -12.59 -10.11
C ARG A 140 -6.15 -14.11 -10.17
N ASP A 141 -6.28 -14.67 -11.36
CA ASP A 141 -6.44 -16.13 -11.54
C ASP A 141 -5.16 -16.88 -11.14
N VAL A 142 -3.99 -16.32 -11.46
CA VAL A 142 -2.68 -16.80 -10.98
C VAL A 142 -2.61 -16.83 -9.45
N TYR A 143 -3.05 -15.75 -8.78
CA TYR A 143 -3.05 -15.69 -7.33
C TYR A 143 -3.99 -16.73 -6.70
N ILE A 144 -5.21 -16.89 -7.22
CA ILE A 144 -6.18 -17.88 -6.74
C ILE A 144 -5.64 -19.31 -6.93
N GLY A 145 -5.05 -19.60 -8.09
CA GLY A 145 -4.44 -20.92 -8.35
C GLY A 145 -3.33 -21.25 -7.36
N ALA A 146 -2.39 -20.32 -7.14
CA ALA A 146 -1.28 -20.51 -6.22
C ALA A 146 -1.71 -20.77 -4.76
N LEU A 147 -2.85 -20.22 -4.32
CA LEU A 147 -3.41 -20.47 -2.99
C LEU A 147 -4.00 -21.88 -2.83
N TRP A 148 -4.44 -22.51 -3.91
CA TRP A 148 -5.11 -23.83 -3.86
C TRP A 148 -4.15 -25.00 -4.10
N ASP A 149 -2.94 -24.71 -4.58
CA ASP A 149 -1.87 -25.69 -4.79
C ASP A 149 -0.97 -25.91 -3.54
N GLU A 150 -1.16 -25.13 -2.46
CA GLU A 150 -0.60 -25.38 -1.11
C GLU A 150 -1.48 -26.35 -0.29
#